data_AF-A0AAU0S7Y6-F1
#
_entry.id   AF-A0AAU0S7Y6-F1
#
_cell.length_a   1.000
_cell.length_b   1.000
_cell.length_c   1.000
_cell.angle_alpha   90.00
_cell.angle_beta   90.00
_cell.angle_gamma   90.00
#
_symmetry.space_group_name_H-M   'P 1'
#
loop_
_entity.id
_entity.type
_entity.pdbx_description
1 polymer ?
#
loop_
_entity_poly.entity_id
_entity_poly.type
_entity_poly.pdbx_seq_one_letter_code
_entity_poly.pdbx_strand_id
1 'polypeptide(L)'
;MQARFNRQKLHWQWLGALALAVCVAFPLVSLGHMKQAAQRAERAGLLAAVNVQPAIVMYAPTACAYCHQAREFFAAHGLRYTELDIENSAHHFTAYRHAGAGSVPLIRIGERSLNGFDAHGLRTALRPWLKID
;
A
#
# COMPACT_ATOMS: atom_id res chain seq x y z
N MET A 1 4.34 50.85 55.85
CA MET A 1 5.33 50.30 54.88
C MET A 1 5.38 48.78 54.96
N GLN A 2 4.40 48.04 54.43
CA GLN A 2 4.45 46.56 54.35
C GLN A 2 3.62 46.05 53.17
N ALA A 3 4.16 46.11 51.94
CA ALA A 3 3.51 45.52 50.76
C ALA A 3 4.50 45.17 49.62
N ARG A 4 5.76 44.86 49.94
CA ARG A 4 6.76 44.45 48.93
C ARG A 4 7.42 43.08 49.16
N PHE A 5 7.08 42.38 50.25
CA PHE A 5 7.81 41.18 50.67
C PHE A 5 7.27 39.83 50.15
N ASN A 6 6.24 39.81 49.29
CA ASN A 6 5.57 38.56 48.89
C ASN A 6 5.75 38.12 47.41
N ARG A 7 6.50 38.87 46.58
CA ARG A 7 6.69 38.51 45.16
C ARG A 7 7.87 37.57 44.90
N GLN A 8 8.89 37.55 45.77
CA GLN A 8 10.09 36.73 45.56
C GLN A 8 9.93 35.26 45.97
N LYS A 9 9.11 34.95 46.98
CA LYS A 9 8.85 33.55 47.39
C LYS A 9 8.04 32.77 46.36
N LEU A 10 7.17 33.47 45.63
CA LEU A 10 6.35 32.90 44.57
C LEU A 10 7.25 32.34 43.46
N HIS A 11 8.30 33.06 43.07
CA HIS A 11 9.20 32.66 41.98
C HIS A 11 9.96 31.34 42.25
N TRP A 12 10.36 31.07 43.49
CA TRP A 12 11.03 29.81 43.85
C TRP A 12 10.07 28.62 43.93
N GLN A 13 8.81 28.83 44.33
CA GLN A 13 7.80 27.76 44.38
C GLN A 13 7.37 27.29 42.98
N TRP A 14 7.26 28.19 42.00
CA TRP A 14 6.94 27.83 40.62
C TRP A 14 8.10 27.14 39.89
N LEU A 15 9.35 27.55 40.15
CA LEU A 15 10.53 26.90 39.58
C LEU A 15 10.67 25.43 40.05
N GLY A 16 10.40 25.15 41.33
CA GLY A 16 10.41 23.79 41.86
C GLY A 16 9.32 22.89 41.27
N ALA A 17 8.11 23.43 41.08
CA ALA A 17 6.99 22.69 40.51
C ALA A 17 7.19 22.34 39.01
N LEU A 18 7.74 23.26 38.22
CA LEU A 18 8.09 23.03 36.81
C LEU A 18 9.18 21.96 36.65
N ALA A 19 10.21 21.98 37.50
CA ALA A 19 11.29 20.99 37.46
C ALA A 19 10.78 19.57 37.77
N LEU A 20 9.89 19.42 38.77
CA LEU A 20 9.30 18.13 39.12
C LEU A 20 8.41 17.57 38.00
N ALA A 21 7.60 18.43 37.36
CA ALA A 21 6.75 18.05 36.24
C ALA A 21 7.56 17.52 35.03
N VAL A 22 8.70 18.16 34.73
CA VAL A 22 9.62 17.70 33.66
C VAL A 22 10.23 16.35 34.00
N CYS A 23 10.69 16.13 35.24
CA CYS A 23 11.27 14.85 35.67
C CYS A 23 10.29 13.67 35.65
N VAL A 24 8.99 13.91 35.84
CA VAL A 24 7.95 12.85 35.78
C VAL A 24 7.48 12.59 34.34
N ALA A 25 7.48 13.60 33.47
CA ALA A 25 7.10 13.45 32.05
C ALA A 25 8.20 12.82 31.17
N PHE A 26 9.47 13.09 31.45
CA PHE A 26 10.62 12.57 30.70
C PHE A 26 10.73 11.03 30.65
N PRO A 27 10.52 10.27 31.75
CA PRO A 27 10.59 8.80 31.72
C PRO A 27 9.45 8.15 30.92
N LEU A 28 8.26 8.77 30.84
CA LEU A 28 7.16 8.28 29.99
C LEU A 28 7.49 8.40 28.49
N VAL A 29 8.19 9.45 28.09
CA VAL A 29 8.68 9.63 26.70
C VAL A 29 9.80 8.64 26.35
N SER A 30 10.63 8.28 27.33
CA SER A 30 11.77 7.36 27.14
C SER A 30 11.34 5.91 26.83
N LEU A 31 10.27 5.42 27.46
CA LEU A 31 9.67 4.10 27.17
C LEU A 31 9.08 4.00 25.75
N GLY A 32 8.73 5.12 25.12
CA GLY A 32 8.23 5.16 23.74
C GLY A 32 9.29 4.93 22.66
N HIS A 33 10.56 5.24 22.93
CA HIS A 33 11.65 5.13 21.95
C HIS A 33 12.12 3.70 21.72
N MET A 34 12.00 2.82 22.71
CA MET A 34 12.42 1.41 22.58
C MET A 34 11.48 0.59 21.68
N LYS A 35 10.19 0.98 21.57
CA LYS A 35 9.22 0.31 20.69
C LYS A 35 9.43 0.61 19.19
N GLN A 36 10.28 1.59 18.85
CA GLN A 36 10.49 2.01 17.46
C GLN A 36 11.39 1.05 16.65
N ALA A 37 12.30 0.31 17.29
CA ALA A 37 13.22 -0.57 16.57
C ALA A 37 12.50 -1.79 15.96
N ALA A 38 11.63 -2.45 16.74
CA ALA A 38 10.85 -3.61 16.27
C ALA A 38 9.88 -3.24 15.13
N GLN A 39 9.20 -2.08 15.25
CA GLN A 39 8.27 -1.60 14.22
C GLN A 39 8.95 -1.23 12.90
N ARG A 40 10.24 -0.86 12.91
CA ARG A 40 10.98 -0.51 11.68
C ARG A 40 11.34 -1.73 10.85
N ALA A 41 11.72 -2.84 11.48
CA ALA A 41 12.05 -4.07 10.78
C ALA A 41 10.83 -4.68 10.08
N GLU A 42 9.68 -4.71 10.76
CA GLU A 42 8.43 -5.23 10.18
C GLU A 42 7.93 -4.34 9.02
N ARG A 43 8.04 -3.01 9.15
CA ARG A 43 7.72 -2.07 8.06
C ARG A 43 8.66 -2.23 6.86
N ALA A 44 9.96 -2.43 7.08
CA ALA A 44 10.90 -2.66 5.97
C ALA A 44 10.56 -3.95 5.21
N GLY A 45 10.20 -5.02 5.93
CA GLY A 45 9.73 -6.27 5.32
C GLY A 45 8.45 -6.09 4.50
N LEU A 46 7.46 -5.37 5.04
CA LEU A 46 6.21 -5.07 4.32
C LEU A 46 6.46 -4.20 3.09
N LEU A 47 7.29 -3.15 3.19
CA LEU A 47 7.62 -2.28 2.06
C LEU A 47 8.35 -3.04 0.95
N ALA A 48 9.26 -3.94 1.30
CA ALA A 48 9.91 -4.82 0.33
C ALA A 48 8.89 -5.72 -0.39
N ALA A 49 7.93 -6.31 0.35
CA ALA A 49 6.86 -7.11 -0.24
C ALA A 49 5.92 -6.29 -1.13
N VAL A 50 5.58 -5.05 -0.74
CA VAL A 50 4.77 -4.11 -1.53
C VAL A 50 5.51 -3.64 -2.78
N ASN A 51 6.85 -3.66 -2.79
CA ASN A 51 7.61 -3.24 -3.97
C ASN A 51 7.67 -4.33 -5.06
N VAL A 52 7.26 -5.57 -4.76
CA VAL A 52 7.18 -6.64 -5.76
C VAL A 52 5.82 -6.58 -6.46
N GLN A 53 5.83 -6.33 -7.77
CA GLN A 53 4.60 -6.32 -8.57
C GLN A 53 3.88 -7.68 -8.45
N PRO A 54 2.56 -7.70 -8.19
CA PRO A 54 1.79 -8.93 -8.23
C PRO A 54 1.81 -9.55 -9.63
N ALA A 55 1.72 -10.88 -9.69
CA ALA A 55 1.56 -11.59 -10.95
C ALA A 55 0.23 -11.19 -11.61
N ILE A 56 0.32 -10.78 -12.88
CA ILE A 56 -0.83 -10.44 -13.71
C ILE A 56 -0.95 -11.51 -14.80
N VAL A 57 -2.09 -12.20 -14.85
CA VAL A 57 -2.41 -13.17 -15.91
C VAL A 57 -3.67 -12.71 -16.62
N MET A 58 -3.58 -12.49 -17.93
CA MET A 58 -4.70 -12.11 -18.76
C MET A 58 -5.11 -13.26 -19.68
N TYR A 59 -6.35 -13.69 -19.59
CA TYR A 59 -6.95 -14.64 -20.52
C TYR A 59 -7.67 -13.84 -21.61
N ALA A 60 -7.22 -13.96 -22.86
CA ALA A 60 -7.74 -13.18 -23.96
C ALA A 60 -7.70 -13.97 -25.28
N PRO A 61 -8.69 -13.81 -26.17
CA PRO A 61 -8.56 -14.17 -27.58
C PRO A 61 -7.68 -13.15 -28.33
N THR A 62 -7.20 -13.52 -29.51
CA THR A 62 -6.28 -12.67 -30.28
C THR A 62 -6.99 -11.42 -30.79
N ALA A 63 -8.15 -11.61 -31.43
CA ALA A 63 -8.96 -10.54 -32.04
C ALA A 63 -10.07 -10.05 -31.10
N CYS A 64 -9.76 -9.10 -30.21
CA CYS A 64 -10.72 -8.54 -29.26
C CYS A 64 -10.39 -7.08 -28.89
N ALA A 65 -11.38 -6.19 -29.03
CA ALA A 65 -11.22 -4.75 -28.80
C ALA A 65 -10.91 -4.40 -27.34
N TYR A 66 -11.61 -5.00 -26.37
CA TYR A 66 -11.34 -4.75 -24.95
C TYR A 66 -10.02 -5.38 -24.47
N CYS A 67 -9.63 -6.48 -25.10
CA CYS A 67 -8.34 -7.12 -24.85
C CYS A 67 -7.20 -6.24 -25.37
N HIS A 68 -7.38 -5.57 -26.50
CA HIS A 68 -6.45 -4.55 -26.99
C HIS A 68 -6.27 -3.41 -25.98
N GLN A 69 -7.37 -2.86 -25.45
CA GLN A 69 -7.30 -1.80 -24.43
C GLN A 69 -6.53 -2.23 -23.17
N ALA A 70 -6.71 -3.49 -22.73
CA ALA A 70 -5.94 -4.04 -21.61
C ALA A 70 -4.44 -4.13 -21.94
N ARG A 71 -4.07 -4.58 -23.14
CA ARG A 71 -2.67 -4.63 -23.61
C ARG A 71 -2.04 -3.23 -23.63
N GLU A 72 -2.75 -2.25 -24.17
CA GLU A 72 -2.30 -0.85 -24.19
C GLU A 72 -2.12 -0.29 -22.78
N PHE A 73 -3.06 -0.57 -21.87
CA PHE A 73 -2.96 -0.15 -20.47
C PHE A 73 -1.72 -0.74 -19.79
N PHE A 74 -1.46 -2.05 -19.98
CA PHE A 74 -0.29 -2.70 -19.41
C PHE A 74 1.02 -2.14 -20.00
N ALA A 75 1.06 -1.91 -21.31
CA ALA A 75 2.21 -1.33 -21.99
C ALA A 75 2.50 0.10 -21.50
N ALA A 76 1.48 0.95 -21.45
CA ALA A 76 1.59 2.34 -21.03
C ALA A 76 2.15 2.47 -19.59
N HIS A 77 1.75 1.57 -18.69
CA HIS A 77 2.24 1.58 -17.31
C HIS A 77 3.45 0.69 -17.05
N GLY A 78 4.02 0.07 -18.10
CA GLY A 78 5.17 -0.83 -17.98
C GLY A 78 4.95 -2.05 -17.08
N LEU A 79 3.71 -2.53 -17.02
CA LEU A 79 3.31 -3.66 -16.19
C LEU A 79 3.73 -4.98 -16.83
N ARG A 80 4.35 -5.86 -16.05
CA ARG A 80 4.67 -7.22 -16.50
C ARG A 80 3.43 -8.10 -16.38
N TYR A 81 3.05 -8.81 -17.44
CA TYR A 81 1.92 -9.72 -17.42
C TYR A 81 2.16 -10.93 -18.34
N THR A 82 1.44 -12.00 -18.06
CA THR A 82 1.35 -13.18 -18.93
C THR A 82 0.01 -13.16 -19.65
N GLU A 83 0.03 -13.21 -20.97
CA GLU A 83 -1.18 -13.40 -21.78
C GLU A 83 -1.36 -14.88 -22.14
N LEU A 84 -2.55 -15.39 -21.89
CA LEU A 84 -2.95 -16.75 -22.22
C LEU A 84 -4.00 -16.68 -23.33
N ASP A 85 -3.60 -17.10 -24.53
CA ASP A 85 -4.49 -17.21 -25.68
C ASP A 85 -5.51 -18.33 -25.42
N ILE A 86 -6.77 -17.96 -25.22
CA ILE A 86 -7.89 -18.90 -24.98
C ILE A 86 -8.64 -19.28 -26.26
N GLU A 87 -8.32 -18.66 -27.38
CA GLU A 87 -8.91 -18.93 -28.69
C GLU A 87 -8.22 -20.13 -29.34
N ASN A 88 -6.90 -20.18 -29.26
CA ASN A 88 -6.10 -21.20 -29.96
C ASN A 88 -5.51 -22.28 -29.03
N SER A 89 -5.83 -22.28 -27.73
CA SER A 89 -5.34 -23.28 -26.78
C SER A 89 -6.45 -23.82 -25.86
N ALA A 90 -6.78 -25.09 -26.03
CA ALA A 90 -7.72 -25.81 -25.16
C ALA A 90 -7.24 -25.85 -23.69
N HIS A 91 -5.92 -25.89 -23.46
CA HIS A 91 -5.33 -25.84 -22.12
C HIS A 91 -5.59 -24.47 -21.47
N HIS A 92 -5.35 -23.37 -22.18
CA HIS A 92 -5.62 -22.03 -21.66
C HIS A 92 -7.11 -21.75 -21.51
N PHE A 93 -7.94 -22.28 -22.41
CA PHE A 93 -9.39 -22.20 -22.26
C PHE A 93 -9.88 -22.92 -21.00
N THR A 94 -9.34 -24.12 -20.72
CA THR A 94 -9.61 -24.83 -19.46
C THR A 94 -9.17 -24.02 -18.24
N ALA A 95 -7.95 -23.45 -18.28
CA ALA A 95 -7.46 -22.58 -17.21
C ALA A 95 -8.35 -21.33 -17.02
N TYR A 96 -8.85 -20.71 -18.10
CA TYR A 96 -9.81 -19.61 -18.07
C TYR A 96 -11.11 -20.01 -17.37
N ARG A 97 -11.65 -21.20 -17.67
CA ARG A 97 -12.84 -21.74 -16.99
C ARG A 97 -12.61 -21.91 -15.49
N HIS A 98 -11.47 -22.48 -15.10
CA HIS A 98 -11.13 -22.65 -13.68
C HIS A 98 -10.82 -21.34 -12.96
N ALA A 99 -10.38 -20.31 -13.69
CA ALA A 99 -10.10 -18.97 -13.18
C ALA A 99 -11.35 -18.13 -12.86
N GLY A 100 -12.55 -18.71 -12.99
CA GLY A 100 -13.82 -18.02 -12.75
C GLY A 100 -14.36 -17.30 -13.99
N ALA A 101 -14.27 -17.95 -15.14
CA ALA A 101 -14.69 -17.42 -16.45
C ALA A 101 -15.98 -16.61 -16.41
N GLY A 102 -15.95 -15.44 -17.05
CA GLY A 102 -17.08 -14.56 -17.24
C GLY A 102 -16.97 -13.87 -18.59
N SER A 103 -16.18 -12.80 -18.65
CA SER A 103 -15.93 -12.03 -19.87
C SER A 103 -14.44 -11.93 -20.18
N VAL A 104 -14.13 -11.67 -21.45
CA VAL A 104 -12.78 -11.38 -21.92
C VAL A 104 -12.55 -9.87 -22.00
N PRO A 105 -11.34 -9.38 -21.68
CA PRO A 105 -10.26 -10.13 -21.03
C PRO A 105 -10.62 -10.49 -19.57
N LEU A 106 -10.27 -11.69 -19.11
CA LEU A 106 -10.25 -12.00 -17.67
C LEU A 106 -8.85 -11.72 -17.16
N ILE A 107 -8.72 -10.82 -16.19
CA ILE A 107 -7.44 -10.38 -15.66
C ILE A 107 -7.34 -10.84 -14.20
N ARG A 108 -6.38 -11.71 -13.91
CA ARG A 108 -6.04 -12.13 -12.55
C ARG A 108 -4.85 -11.35 -12.04
N ILE A 109 -4.97 -10.80 -10.84
CA ILE A 109 -3.95 -10.02 -10.13
C ILE A 109 -3.81 -10.65 -8.74
N GLY A 110 -2.82 -11.54 -8.58
CA GLY A 110 -2.73 -12.40 -7.41
C GLY A 110 -4.03 -13.19 -7.19
N GLU A 111 -4.67 -12.98 -6.04
CA GLU A 111 -5.95 -13.63 -5.66
C GLU A 111 -7.20 -12.92 -6.21
N ARG A 112 -7.05 -11.74 -6.83
CA ARG A 112 -8.18 -10.96 -7.35
C ARG A 112 -8.38 -11.24 -8.84
N SER A 113 -9.64 -11.22 -9.28
CA SER A 113 -10.01 -11.35 -10.69
C SER A 113 -10.87 -10.16 -11.13
N LEU A 114 -10.62 -9.66 -12.34
CA LEU A 114 -11.40 -8.63 -13.01
C LEU A 114 -11.92 -9.22 -14.33
N ASN A 115 -13.23 -9.15 -14.53
CA ASN A 115 -13.88 -9.62 -15.76
C ASN A 115 -14.10 -8.43 -16.70
N GLY A 116 -13.52 -8.49 -17.90
CA GLY A 116 -13.53 -7.41 -18.87
C GLY A 116 -12.46 -6.35 -18.59
N PHE A 117 -12.39 -5.36 -19.49
CA PHE A 117 -11.50 -4.21 -19.29
C PHE A 117 -12.17 -3.14 -18.43
N ASP A 118 -11.59 -2.90 -17.24
CA ASP A 118 -11.95 -1.80 -16.35
C ASP A 118 -10.66 -1.04 -15.96
N ALA A 119 -10.42 0.09 -16.62
CA ALA A 119 -9.25 0.92 -16.35
C ALA A 119 -9.22 1.48 -14.91
N HIS A 120 -10.39 1.74 -14.31
CA HIS A 120 -10.45 2.24 -12.93
C HIS A 120 -10.15 1.12 -11.93
N GLY A 121 -10.72 -0.06 -12.14
CA GLY A 121 -10.44 -1.27 -11.36
C GLY A 121 -8.95 -1.65 -11.44
N LEU A 122 -8.36 -1.61 -12.64
CA LEU A 122 -6.93 -1.86 -12.85
C LEU A 122 -6.06 -0.83 -12.12
N ARG A 123 -6.37 0.46 -12.25
CA ARG A 123 -5.62 1.51 -11.53
C ARG A 123 -5.70 1.33 -10.01
N THR A 124 -6.86 0.94 -9.51
CA THR A 124 -7.07 0.72 -8.08
C THR A 124 -6.30 -0.51 -7.59
N ALA A 125 -6.35 -1.61 -8.34
CA ALA A 125 -5.67 -2.86 -8.00
C ALA A 125 -4.14 -2.75 -8.08
N LEU A 126 -3.62 -1.95 -9.02
CA LEU A 126 -2.19 -1.87 -9.32
C LEU A 126 -1.53 -0.55 -8.90
N ARG A 127 -2.24 0.31 -8.16
CA ARG A 127 -1.81 1.67 -7.81
C ARG A 127 -0.34 1.82 -7.40
N PRO A 128 0.24 0.95 -6.54
CA PRO A 128 1.65 1.07 -6.14
C PRO A 128 2.68 0.82 -7.26
N TRP A 129 2.28 0.17 -8.36
CA TRP A 129 3.18 -0.30 -9.43
C TRP A 129 2.94 0.38 -10.78
N LEU A 130 2.01 1.34 -10.85
CA LEU A 130 1.81 2.11 -12.08
C LEU A 130 2.98 3.08 -12.27
N LYS A 131 3.56 3.10 -13.47
CA LYS A 131 4.39 4.23 -13.89
C LYS A 131 3.51 5.48 -13.95
N ILE A 132 3.89 6.49 -13.18
CA ILE A 132 3.38 7.85 -13.26
C ILE A 132 4.52 8.63 -13.88
N ASP A 133 4.37 8.97 -15.16
CA ASP A 133 5.29 9.84 -15.88
C ASP A 133 5.04 11.31 -15.49
#